data_AF-A0A942F276-F1
#
_entry.id   AF-A0A942F276-F1
#
_cell.length_a   1.000
_cell.length_b   1.000
_cell.length_c   1.000
_cell.angle_alpha   90.00
_cell.angle_beta   90.00
_cell.angle_gamma   90.00
#
_symmetry.space_group_name_H-M   'P 1'
#
loop_
_entity.id
_entity.type
_entity.pdbx_description
1 polymer ?
#
loop_
_entity_poly.entity_id
_entity_poly.type
_entity_poly.pdbx_seq_one_letter_code
_entity_poly.pdbx_strand_id
1 'polypeptide(L)'
;MLSIQTFIERLGVLGHPGLKISLQQEGYRDYTFGCRAGPGRATVRNLAHELAHAAEFGAAAFPQRCLMGSYVFKTRKVKVLGRYYTEPTTCSATKRELRTYALQLHLLQYAGESVNEQAFAQDAARLMTTFMHDWWQIPGQDDAERRLWCATQVLDNHGQTSADDVINRLVGWLDATDRRLSRKRTNGARKLESLSATSGSISSA
;
A
#
# COMPACT_ATOMS: atom_id res chain seq x y z
N MET A 1 2.47 22.47 4.69
CA MET A 1 2.51 21.01 4.55
C MET A 1 2.07 20.43 5.87
N LEU A 2 1.04 19.58 5.89
CA LEU A 2 0.51 19.00 7.12
C LEU A 2 1.57 18.13 7.81
N SER A 3 1.45 18.01 9.13
CA SER A 3 2.18 16.99 9.87
C SER A 3 1.58 15.61 9.60
N ILE A 4 2.37 14.55 9.76
CA ILE A 4 1.88 13.17 9.65
C ILE A 4 0.75 12.90 10.64
N GLN A 5 0.86 13.39 11.88
CA GLN A 5 -0.16 13.21 12.90
C GLN A 5 -1.49 13.89 12.52
N THR A 6 -1.43 15.15 12.10
CA THR A 6 -2.62 15.90 11.65
C THR A 6 -3.26 15.25 10.43
N PHE A 7 -2.45 14.73 9.51
CA PHE A 7 -2.95 14.01 8.34
C PHE A 7 -3.78 12.78 8.75
N ILE A 8 -3.26 11.92 9.62
CA ILE A 8 -3.96 10.71 10.09
C ILE A 8 -5.22 11.05 10.89
N GLU A 9 -5.14 12.08 11.73
CA GLU A 9 -6.26 12.58 12.52
C GLU A 9 -7.42 13.01 11.61
N ARG A 10 -7.13 13.80 10.57
CA ARG A 10 -8.14 14.26 9.61
C ARG A 10 -8.69 13.15 8.72
N LEU A 11 -7.92 12.08 8.48
CA LEU A 11 -8.44 10.87 7.86
C LEU A 11 -9.40 10.08 8.77
N GLY A 12 -9.51 10.42 10.06
CA GLY A 12 -10.39 9.74 11.01
C GLY A 12 -9.90 8.36 11.44
N VAL A 13 -8.62 8.04 11.20
CA VAL A 13 -8.03 6.72 11.52
C VAL A 13 -6.98 6.78 12.62
N LEU A 14 -6.81 7.94 13.26
CA LEU A 14 -5.95 8.08 14.42
C LEU A 14 -6.46 7.19 15.57
N GLY A 15 -5.57 6.38 16.14
CA GLY A 15 -5.91 5.44 17.21
C GLY A 15 -6.53 4.12 16.74
N HIS A 16 -6.71 3.93 15.43
CA HIS A 16 -7.21 2.66 14.91
C HIS A 16 -6.23 1.50 15.25
N PRO A 17 -6.66 0.37 15.85
CA PRO A 17 -5.75 -0.69 16.31
C PRO A 17 -4.89 -1.34 15.20
N GLY A 18 -5.44 -1.40 13.99
CA GLY A 18 -4.75 -1.87 12.79
C GLY A 18 -3.76 -0.88 12.17
N LEU A 19 -3.67 0.36 12.65
CA LEU A 19 -2.77 1.38 12.12
C LEU A 19 -1.46 1.42 12.91
N LYS A 20 -0.35 1.17 12.21
CA LYS A 20 1.01 1.35 12.73
C LYS A 20 1.83 2.12 11.70
N ILE A 21 2.61 3.08 12.16
CA ILE A 21 3.36 3.97 11.28
C ILE A 21 4.81 4.03 11.73
N SER A 22 5.73 4.02 10.77
CA SER A 22 7.16 4.20 11.01
C SER A 22 7.71 5.33 10.16
N LEU A 23 8.41 6.27 10.82
CA LEU A 23 9.08 7.38 10.15
C LEU A 23 10.41 6.96 9.51
N GLN A 24 10.89 5.75 9.79
CA GLN A 24 12.20 5.25 9.37
C GLN A 24 12.09 4.19 8.28
N GLN A 25 10.93 3.53 8.17
CA GLN A 25 10.67 2.46 7.22
C GLN A 25 10.18 3.00 5.86
N GLU A 26 10.55 2.28 4.80
CA GLU A 26 9.95 2.39 3.47
C GLU A 26 8.97 1.24 3.24
N GLY A 27 7.83 1.57 2.61
CA GLY A 27 6.82 0.59 2.25
C GLY A 27 5.99 0.08 3.43
N TYR A 28 5.00 -0.75 3.12
CA TYR A 28 4.26 -1.54 4.10
C TYR A 28 4.96 -2.88 4.42
N ARG A 29 5.44 -3.04 5.67
CA ARG A 29 6.09 -4.25 6.19
C ARG A 29 5.75 -4.46 7.64
N ASP A 30 5.69 -5.71 8.07
CA ASP A 30 5.29 -6.10 9.43
C ASP A 30 4.03 -5.40 9.94
N TYR A 31 3.05 -5.21 9.04
CA TYR A 31 1.79 -4.51 9.29
C TYR A 31 1.98 -3.04 9.70
N THR A 32 3.07 -2.42 9.26
CA THR A 32 3.46 -1.03 9.55
C THR A 32 3.63 -0.26 8.26
N PHE A 33 2.99 0.90 8.16
CA PHE A 33 3.10 1.83 7.03
C PHE A 33 4.34 2.69 7.19
N GLY A 34 5.26 2.61 6.23
CA GLY A 34 6.45 3.44 6.17
C GLY A 34 6.16 4.84 5.61
N CYS A 35 6.83 5.85 6.15
CA CYS A 35 6.69 7.24 5.69
C CYS A 35 7.84 7.71 4.78
N ARG A 36 8.75 6.82 4.37
CA ARG A 36 9.93 7.16 3.55
C ARG A 36 9.89 6.51 2.17
N ALA A 37 10.62 7.12 1.24
CA ALA A 37 11.03 6.53 -0.03
C ALA A 37 12.55 6.74 -0.17
N GLY A 38 13.32 5.65 -0.16
CA GLY A 38 14.78 5.69 -0.18
C GLY A 38 15.40 6.47 0.99
N PRO A 39 16.54 7.17 0.77
CA PRO A 39 17.22 7.94 1.82
C PRO A 39 16.49 9.24 2.20
N GLY A 40 15.39 9.59 1.54
CA GLY A 40 14.65 10.84 1.80
C GLY A 40 14.04 10.94 3.20
N ARG A 41 13.61 12.15 3.59
CA ARG A 41 12.90 12.38 4.86
C ARG A 41 11.50 11.77 4.84
N ALA A 42 10.96 11.48 6.02
CA ALA A 42 9.57 11.06 6.14
C ALA A 42 8.63 12.18 5.66
N THR A 43 7.60 11.85 4.88
CA THR A 43 6.61 12.84 4.40
C THR A 43 5.20 12.30 4.44
N VAL A 44 4.23 13.22 4.53
CA VAL A 44 2.79 12.90 4.37
C VAL A 44 2.51 12.23 3.03
N ARG A 45 3.17 12.66 1.95
CA ARG A 45 2.98 12.09 0.60
C ARG A 45 3.37 10.61 0.54
N ASN A 46 4.50 10.23 1.15
CA ASN A 46 4.93 8.83 1.20
C ASN A 46 3.95 7.99 2.02
N LEU A 47 3.54 8.47 3.20
CA LEU A 47 2.54 7.76 4.01
C LEU A 47 1.21 7.62 3.26
N ALA A 48 0.74 8.69 2.61
CA ALA A 48 -0.49 8.67 1.83
C ALA A 48 -0.41 7.64 0.68
N HIS A 49 0.75 7.47 0.05
CA HIS A 49 0.96 6.47 -0.99
C HIS A 49 0.82 5.04 -0.44
N GLU A 50 1.43 4.74 0.71
CA GLU A 50 1.32 3.43 1.33
C GLU A 50 -0.11 3.12 1.83
N LEU A 51 -0.82 4.12 2.35
CA LEU A 51 -2.24 3.99 2.71
C LEU A 51 -3.12 3.83 1.46
N ALA A 52 -2.78 4.49 0.36
CA ALA A 52 -3.49 4.34 -0.91
C ALA A 52 -3.39 2.92 -1.46
N HIS A 53 -2.26 2.22 -1.29
CA HIS A 53 -2.19 0.79 -1.60
C HIS A 53 -3.13 -0.06 -0.77
N ALA A 54 -3.24 0.20 0.54
CA ALA A 54 -4.20 -0.50 1.40
C ALA A 54 -5.64 -0.28 0.92
N ALA A 55 -5.98 0.96 0.52
CA ALA A 55 -7.27 1.28 -0.09
C ALA A 55 -7.47 0.58 -1.45
N GLU A 56 -6.45 0.56 -2.33
CA GLU A 56 -6.51 -0.10 -3.65
C GLU A 56 -6.82 -1.59 -3.50
N PHE A 57 -6.21 -2.27 -2.53
CA PHE A 57 -6.50 -3.67 -2.25
C PHE A 57 -7.86 -3.87 -1.56
N GLY A 58 -8.16 -3.05 -0.57
CA GLY A 58 -9.35 -3.20 0.27
C GLY A 58 -9.38 -4.49 1.10
N ALA A 59 -10.36 -4.59 1.99
CA ALA A 59 -10.47 -5.69 2.95
C ALA A 59 -10.57 -7.08 2.29
N ALA A 60 -11.30 -7.18 1.17
CA ALA A 60 -11.57 -8.44 0.49
C ALA A 60 -10.30 -9.11 -0.05
N ALA A 61 -9.33 -8.31 -0.51
CA ALA A 61 -8.07 -8.81 -1.06
C ALA A 61 -6.97 -9.00 0.01
N PHE A 62 -7.24 -8.64 1.27
CA PHE A 62 -6.24 -8.69 2.35
C PHE A 62 -5.54 -10.05 2.47
N PRO A 63 -6.22 -11.21 2.47
CA PRO A 63 -5.55 -12.50 2.60
C PRO A 63 -4.56 -12.80 1.47
N GLN A 64 -4.81 -12.31 0.25
CA GLN A 64 -3.98 -12.56 -0.92
C GLN A 64 -2.93 -11.48 -1.17
N ARG A 65 -3.15 -10.27 -0.63
CA ARG A 65 -2.30 -9.09 -0.83
C ARG A 65 -1.45 -8.73 0.38
N CYS A 66 -1.75 -9.26 1.57
CA CYS A 66 -0.91 -9.15 2.75
C CYS A 66 -0.29 -10.51 3.11
N LEU A 67 0.96 -10.74 2.70
CA LEU A 67 1.72 -11.93 3.07
C LEU A 67 2.84 -11.54 4.03
N MET A 68 2.93 -12.25 5.15
CA MET A 68 3.94 -11.99 6.18
C MET A 68 3.98 -10.53 6.67
N GLY A 69 2.90 -9.76 6.51
CA GLY A 69 2.84 -8.36 6.93
C GLY A 69 3.33 -7.35 5.88
N SER A 70 3.60 -7.79 4.65
CA SER A 70 3.96 -6.93 3.52
C SER A 70 2.97 -7.04 2.37
N TYR A 71 2.93 -5.99 1.53
CA TYR A 71 2.17 -6.04 0.30
C TYR A 71 2.74 -7.07 -0.68
N VAL A 72 1.84 -7.83 -1.30
CA VAL A 72 2.18 -8.79 -2.34
C VAL A 72 1.54 -8.41 -3.67
N PHE A 73 2.41 -8.06 -4.58
CA PHE A 73 2.10 -7.92 -6.00
C PHE A 73 2.36 -9.28 -6.64
N LYS A 74 1.29 -10.09 -6.81
CA LYS A 74 1.39 -11.34 -7.56
C LYS A 74 1.73 -11.01 -9.01
N THR A 75 2.98 -11.15 -9.37
CA THR A 75 3.46 -11.08 -10.75
C THR A 75 3.66 -12.51 -11.26
N ARG A 76 3.19 -12.78 -12.48
CA ARG A 76 3.45 -14.08 -13.10
C ARG A 76 4.96 -14.22 -13.27
N LYS A 77 5.49 -15.40 -12.98
CA LYS A 77 6.88 -15.73 -13.25
C LYS A 77 6.96 -16.66 -14.44
N VAL A 78 7.89 -16.40 -15.35
CA VAL A 78 8.21 -17.24 -16.51
C VAL A 78 9.60 -17.82 -16.34
N LYS A 79 9.81 -19.05 -16.81
CA LYS A 79 11.10 -19.72 -16.76
C LYS A 79 11.84 -19.53 -18.08
N VAL A 80 12.99 -18.89 -18.05
CA VAL A 80 13.86 -18.66 -19.22
C VAL A 80 15.25 -19.21 -18.89
N LEU A 81 15.75 -20.13 -19.71
CA LEU A 81 17.06 -20.78 -19.53
C LEU A 81 17.32 -21.29 -18.10
N GLY A 82 16.32 -21.96 -17.50
CA GLY A 82 16.44 -22.53 -16.16
C GLY A 82 16.18 -21.56 -15.00
N ARG A 83 16.09 -20.25 -15.24
CA ARG A 83 15.87 -19.21 -14.22
C ARG A 83 14.45 -18.64 -14.30
N TYR A 84 13.89 -18.24 -13.15
CA TYR A 84 12.57 -17.62 -13.09
C TYR A 84 12.70 -16.09 -13.13
N TYR A 85 11.96 -15.46 -14.04
CA TYR A 85 11.86 -14.01 -14.20
C TYR A 85 10.41 -13.57 -14.00
N THR A 86 10.21 -12.38 -13.45
CA THR A 86 8.90 -11.71 -13.46
C THR A 86 8.52 -11.43 -14.90
N GLU A 87 7.33 -11.84 -15.33
CA GLU A 87 6.75 -11.50 -16.63
C GLU A 87 6.16 -10.08 -16.54
N PRO A 88 6.77 -9.07 -17.19
CA PRO A 88 6.29 -7.69 -17.10
C PRO A 88 4.93 -7.50 -17.79
N THR A 89 4.69 -8.24 -18.87
CA THR A 89 3.51 -8.12 -19.74
C THR A 89 2.18 -8.43 -19.07
N THR A 90 2.17 -9.22 -18.01
CA THR A 90 0.92 -9.70 -17.41
C THR A 90 0.58 -9.05 -16.07
N CYS A 91 1.43 -8.16 -15.56
CA CYS A 91 1.26 -7.61 -14.22
C CYS A 91 0.41 -6.33 -14.19
N SER A 92 0.34 -5.60 -15.31
CA SER A 92 -0.30 -4.27 -15.39
C SER A 92 0.08 -3.36 -14.21
N ALA A 93 1.34 -3.40 -13.81
CA ALA A 93 1.83 -2.74 -12.61
C ALA A 93 1.73 -1.22 -12.76
N THR A 94 2.13 -0.65 -13.91
CA THR A 94 1.94 0.79 -14.18
C THR A 94 0.47 1.19 -14.00
N LYS A 95 -0.48 0.46 -14.59
CA LYS A 95 -1.91 0.78 -14.47
C LYS A 95 -2.40 0.72 -13.03
N ARG A 96 -1.92 -0.24 -12.25
CA ARG A 96 -2.26 -0.37 -10.83
C ARG A 96 -1.73 0.79 -10.01
N GLU A 97 -0.47 1.17 -10.23
CA GLU A 97 0.12 2.33 -9.55
C GLU A 97 -0.58 3.63 -9.90
N LEU A 98 -1.00 3.84 -11.16
CA LEU A 98 -1.78 5.01 -11.54
C LEU A 98 -3.11 5.10 -10.76
N ARG A 99 -3.77 3.97 -10.50
CA ARG A 99 -4.92 3.93 -9.59
C ARG A 99 -4.52 4.23 -8.14
N THR A 100 -3.41 3.69 -7.65
CA THR A 100 -2.89 4.04 -6.32
C THR A 100 -2.68 5.55 -6.19
N TYR A 101 -2.08 6.21 -7.18
CA TYR A 101 -1.91 7.67 -7.17
C TYR A 101 -3.24 8.43 -7.15
N ALA A 102 -4.25 7.96 -7.88
CA ALA A 102 -5.59 8.54 -7.83
C ALA A 102 -6.20 8.45 -6.41
N LEU A 103 -6.05 7.31 -5.73
CA LEU A 103 -6.48 7.14 -4.34
C LEU A 103 -5.64 7.97 -3.36
N GLN A 104 -4.34 8.10 -3.60
CA GLN A 104 -3.46 8.97 -2.83
C GLN A 104 -3.91 10.43 -2.92
N LEU A 105 -4.32 10.89 -4.11
CA LEU A 105 -4.86 12.24 -4.30
C LEU A 105 -6.12 12.46 -3.45
N HIS A 106 -7.06 11.50 -3.45
CA HIS A 106 -8.23 11.52 -2.57
C HIS A 106 -7.84 11.63 -1.10
N LEU A 107 -6.91 10.81 -0.61
CA LEU A 107 -6.48 10.85 0.80
C LEU A 107 -5.86 12.21 1.18
N LEU A 108 -5.03 12.79 0.31
CA LEU A 108 -4.43 14.10 0.54
C LEU A 108 -5.50 15.19 0.63
N GLN A 109 -6.43 15.22 -0.34
CA GLN A 109 -7.51 16.21 -0.39
C GLN A 109 -8.49 16.05 0.78
N TYR A 110 -8.86 14.81 1.13
CA TYR A 110 -9.73 14.51 2.26
C TYR A 110 -9.12 15.00 3.59
N ALA A 111 -7.81 14.87 3.75
CA ALA A 111 -7.10 15.42 4.90
C ALA A 111 -6.89 16.96 4.83
N GLY A 112 -7.38 17.62 3.80
CA GLY A 112 -7.31 19.07 3.62
C GLY A 112 -5.95 19.58 3.15
N GLU A 113 -5.12 18.75 2.50
CA GLU A 113 -3.98 19.27 1.72
C GLU A 113 -4.50 19.95 0.45
N SER A 114 -4.00 21.15 0.17
CA SER A 114 -4.22 21.79 -1.12
C SER A 114 -3.27 21.17 -2.15
N VAL A 115 -3.82 20.41 -3.09
CA VAL A 115 -3.06 19.70 -4.12
C VAL A 115 -3.50 20.20 -5.49
N ASN A 116 -2.54 20.65 -6.31
CA ASN A 116 -2.77 20.86 -7.73
C ASN A 116 -2.82 19.49 -8.42
N GLU A 117 -4.01 19.10 -8.87
CA GLU A 117 -4.30 17.77 -9.43
C GLU A 117 -3.49 17.49 -10.69
N GLN A 118 -3.41 18.46 -11.61
CA GLN A 118 -2.64 18.31 -12.85
C GLN A 118 -1.15 18.13 -12.57
N ALA A 119 -0.56 18.96 -11.73
CA ALA A 119 0.84 18.84 -11.35
C ALA A 119 1.13 17.51 -10.64
N PHE A 120 0.19 17.06 -9.79
CA PHE A 120 0.28 15.76 -9.13
C PHE A 120 0.25 14.60 -10.14
N ALA A 121 -0.70 14.61 -11.08
CA ALA A 121 -0.84 13.61 -12.12
C ALA A 121 0.37 13.57 -13.05
N GLN A 122 0.94 14.72 -13.39
CA GLN A 122 2.17 14.82 -14.19
C GLN A 122 3.39 14.22 -13.46
N ASP A 123 3.55 14.47 -12.16
CA ASP A 123 4.64 13.87 -11.39
C ASP A 123 4.46 12.35 -11.26
N ALA A 124 3.24 11.88 -11.00
CA ALA A 124 2.92 10.45 -11.01
C ALA A 124 3.27 9.82 -12.37
N ALA A 125 2.85 10.42 -13.47
CA ALA A 125 3.18 9.96 -14.82
C ALA A 125 4.69 9.91 -15.08
N ARG A 126 5.43 10.91 -14.60
CA ARG A 126 6.89 10.92 -14.67
C ARG A 126 7.50 9.74 -13.92
N LEU A 127 7.07 9.48 -12.69
CA LEU A 127 7.55 8.35 -11.90
C LEU A 127 7.23 7.02 -12.59
N MET A 128 6.02 6.87 -13.12
CA MET A 128 5.58 5.64 -13.78
C MET A 128 6.39 5.33 -15.03
N THR A 129 6.59 6.32 -15.90
CA THR A 129 7.38 6.18 -17.13
C THR A 129 8.89 6.09 -16.90
N THR A 130 9.38 6.33 -15.68
CA THR A 130 10.81 6.19 -15.35
C THR A 130 11.13 4.90 -14.62
N PHE A 131 10.27 4.45 -13.69
CA PHE A 131 10.63 3.39 -12.74
C PHE A 131 9.82 2.10 -12.92
N MET A 132 8.69 2.10 -13.63
CA MET A 132 7.84 0.92 -13.73
C MET A 132 8.28 -0.03 -14.84
N HIS A 133 8.56 -1.28 -14.48
CA HIS A 133 9.04 -2.30 -15.42
C HIS A 133 8.17 -2.57 -16.66
N ASP A 134 6.87 -2.26 -16.62
CA ASP A 134 5.93 -2.42 -17.73
C ASP A 134 5.50 -1.09 -18.38
N TRP A 135 6.18 0.03 -18.06
CA TRP A 135 5.81 1.36 -18.56
C TRP A 135 5.79 1.45 -20.08
N TRP A 136 6.68 0.74 -20.78
CA TRP A 136 6.78 0.73 -22.24
C TRP A 136 5.57 0.09 -22.94
N GLN A 137 4.69 -0.58 -22.19
CA GLN A 137 3.46 -1.21 -22.70
C GLN A 137 2.22 -0.31 -22.60
N ILE A 138 2.33 0.85 -21.94
CA ILE A 138 1.21 1.79 -21.88
C ILE A 138 1.00 2.45 -23.25
N PRO A 139 -0.25 2.81 -23.60
CA PRO A 139 -0.55 3.47 -24.87
C PRO A 139 0.28 4.73 -25.12
N GLY A 140 0.71 4.91 -26.37
CA GLY A 140 1.50 6.06 -26.84
C GLY A 140 2.63 5.64 -27.77
N GLN A 141 2.89 6.46 -28.79
CA GLN A 141 3.95 6.24 -29.77
C GLN A 141 5.32 6.64 -29.22
N ASP A 142 5.36 7.64 -28.34
CA ASP A 142 6.59 8.13 -27.70
C ASP A 142 6.41 8.35 -26.19
N ASP A 143 7.48 8.79 -25.53
CA ASP A 143 7.50 9.02 -24.09
C ASP A 143 6.59 10.17 -23.65
N ALA A 144 6.35 11.16 -24.51
CA ALA A 144 5.50 12.30 -24.19
C ALA A 144 4.02 11.87 -24.19
N GLU A 145 3.58 11.15 -25.23
CA GLU A 145 2.25 10.57 -25.32
C GLU A 145 1.97 9.59 -24.18
N ARG A 146 2.95 8.74 -23.83
CA ARG A 146 2.82 7.81 -22.69
C ARG A 146 2.67 8.53 -21.36
N ARG A 147 3.45 9.60 -21.13
CA ARG A 147 3.32 10.43 -19.92
C ARG A 147 1.96 11.11 -19.87
N LEU A 148 1.50 11.66 -20.98
CA LEU A 148 0.17 12.27 -21.08
C LEU A 148 -0.92 11.24 -20.74
N TRP A 149 -0.85 10.06 -21.36
CA TRP A 149 -1.78 8.96 -21.08
C TRP A 149 -1.79 8.61 -19.59
N CYS A 150 -0.63 8.41 -18.97
CA CYS A 150 -0.53 8.16 -17.53
C CYS A 150 -1.19 9.25 -16.69
N ALA A 151 -0.90 10.53 -16.98
CA ALA A 151 -1.47 11.64 -16.23
C ALA A 151 -2.99 11.68 -16.35
N THR A 152 -3.52 11.50 -17.57
CA THR A 152 -4.96 11.38 -17.82
C THR A 152 -5.57 10.23 -17.01
N GLN A 153 -4.92 9.06 -16.97
CA GLN A 153 -5.43 7.94 -16.17
C GLN A 153 -5.49 8.23 -14.67
N VAL A 154 -4.55 8.98 -14.09
CA VAL A 154 -4.64 9.37 -12.66
C VAL A 154 -5.89 10.21 -12.43
N LEU A 155 -6.13 11.21 -13.28
CA LEU A 155 -7.27 12.12 -13.17
C LEU A 155 -8.60 11.39 -13.42
N ASP A 156 -8.66 10.53 -14.43
CA ASP A 156 -9.86 9.74 -14.75
C ASP A 156 -10.24 8.80 -13.59
N ASN A 157 -9.26 8.06 -13.05
CA ASN A 157 -9.51 7.17 -11.91
C ASN A 157 -9.93 7.95 -10.65
N HIS A 158 -9.37 9.15 -10.45
CA HIS A 158 -9.75 10.04 -9.34
C HIS A 158 -11.20 10.50 -9.50
N GLY A 159 -11.61 10.96 -10.69
CA GLY A 159 -12.98 11.38 -10.97
C GLY A 159 -14.02 10.25 -10.94
N GLN A 160 -13.61 9.00 -11.11
CA GLN A 160 -14.49 7.81 -11.06
C GLN A 160 -14.68 7.23 -9.65
N THR A 161 -13.92 7.70 -8.66
CA THR A 161 -13.97 7.19 -7.28
C THR A 161 -14.37 8.31 -6.33
N SER A 162 -15.17 8.03 -5.31
CA SER A 162 -15.46 9.01 -4.25
C SER A 162 -14.45 8.90 -3.11
N ALA A 163 -14.15 10.02 -2.45
CA ALA A 163 -13.26 10.02 -1.29
C ALA A 163 -13.78 9.10 -0.17
N ASP A 164 -15.09 9.04 0.04
CA ASP A 164 -15.72 8.16 1.03
C ASP A 164 -15.46 6.67 0.72
N ASP A 165 -15.51 6.24 -0.55
CA ASP A 165 -15.15 4.87 -0.92
C ASP A 165 -13.68 4.56 -0.57
N VAL A 166 -12.78 5.51 -0.86
CA VAL A 166 -11.35 5.36 -0.53
C VAL A 166 -11.15 5.20 0.97
N ILE A 167 -11.80 6.03 1.79
CA ILE A 167 -11.71 5.97 3.26
C ILE A 167 -12.31 4.66 3.78
N ASN A 168 -13.49 4.26 3.30
CA ASN A 168 -14.13 3.01 3.72
C ASN A 168 -13.26 1.78 3.40
N ARG A 169 -12.62 1.76 2.23
CA ARG A 169 -11.70 0.69 1.84
C ARG A 169 -10.45 0.65 2.69
N LEU A 170 -9.89 1.82 3.02
CA LEU A 170 -8.76 1.94 3.94
C LEU A 170 -9.13 1.42 5.34
N VAL A 171 -10.24 1.87 5.91
CA VAL A 171 -10.72 1.39 7.22
C VAL A 171 -10.91 -0.11 7.21
N GLY A 172 -11.55 -0.67 6.17
CA GLY A 172 -11.71 -2.10 6.02
C GLY A 172 -10.38 -2.88 5.98
N TRP A 173 -9.32 -2.30 5.39
CA TRP A 173 -7.98 -2.89 5.44
C TRP A 173 -7.37 -2.84 6.85
N LEU A 174 -7.55 -1.73 7.57
CA LEU A 174 -7.08 -1.59 8.95
C LEU A 174 -7.81 -2.56 9.89
N ASP A 175 -9.11 -2.75 9.72
CA ASP A 175 -9.90 -3.76 10.44
C ASP A 175 -9.40 -5.18 10.17
N ALA A 176 -9.08 -5.49 8.91
CA ALA A 176 -8.51 -6.79 8.55
C ALA A 176 -7.13 -7.00 9.18
N THR A 177 -6.33 -5.93 9.27
CA THR A 177 -5.04 -5.91 9.94
C THR A 177 -5.18 -6.19 11.44
N ASP A 178 -6.08 -5.49 12.13
CA ASP A 178 -6.33 -5.71 13.56
C ASP A 178 -6.76 -7.15 13.84
N ARG A 179 -7.75 -7.66 13.10
CA ARG A 179 -8.18 -9.07 13.22
C ARG A 179 -7.00 -10.04 13.06
N ARG A 180 -6.08 -9.78 12.12
CA ARG A 180 -4.88 -10.62 11.93
C ARG A 180 -3.92 -10.53 13.11
N LEU A 181 -3.68 -9.34 13.64
CA LEU A 181 -2.77 -9.12 14.77
C LEU A 181 -3.34 -9.72 16.06
N SER A 182 -4.62 -9.53 16.32
CA SER A 182 -5.34 -10.09 17.46
C SER A 182 -5.30 -11.63 17.47
N ARG A 183 -5.53 -12.28 16.32
CA ARG A 183 -5.37 -13.75 16.18
C ARG A 183 -3.95 -14.24 16.48
N LYS A 184 -2.93 -13.50 16.03
CA LYS A 184 -1.52 -13.85 16.32
C LYS A 184 -1.23 -13.80 17.83
N ARG A 185 -1.76 -12.79 18.54
CA ARG A 185 -1.60 -12.66 20.00
C ARG A 185 -2.25 -13.83 20.73
N THR A 186 -3.50 -14.17 20.41
CA THR A 186 -4.22 -15.29 21.03
C THR A 186 -3.52 -16.63 20.79
N ASN A 187 -3.06 -16.89 19.56
CA ASN A 187 -2.35 -18.13 19.24
C ASN A 187 -0.98 -18.22 19.91
N GLY A 188 -0.28 -17.08 20.05
CA GLY A 188 0.98 -17.01 20.80
C GLY A 188 0.78 -17.32 22.29
N ALA A 189 -0.26 -16.75 22.91
CA ALA A 189 -0.61 -16.99 24.31
C ALA A 189 -0.93 -18.47 24.57
N ARG A 190 -1.79 -19.09 23.74
CA ARG A 190 -2.12 -20.52 23.85
C ARG A 190 -0.90 -21.43 23.69
N LYS A 191 0.04 -21.07 22.80
CA LYS A 191 1.27 -21.84 22.61
C LYS A 191 2.17 -21.77 23.85
N LEU A 192 2.31 -20.60 24.47
CA LEU A 192 3.05 -20.43 25.72
C LEU A 192 2.43 -21.23 26.87
N GLU A 193 1.10 -21.18 27.02
CA GLU A 193 0.36 -22.00 28.01
C GLU A 193 0.61 -23.50 27.80
N SER A 194 0.54 -23.98 26.55
CA SER A 194 0.78 -25.40 26.22
C SER A 194 2.21 -25.86 26.54
N LEU A 195 3.21 -24.98 26.35
CA LEU A 195 4.61 -25.27 26.64
C LEU A 195 4.88 -25.24 28.16
N SER A 196 4.27 -24.31 28.90
CA SER A 196 4.37 -24.29 30.36
C SER A 196 3.72 -25.51 31.03
N ALA A 197 2.63 -26.03 30.46
CA ALA A 197 1.94 -27.22 30.94
C ALA A 197 2.75 -28.51 30.71
N THR A 198 3.55 -28.58 29.63
CA THR A 198 4.40 -29.75 29.33
C THR A 198 5.74 -29.74 30.07
N SER A 199 6.26 -28.58 30.49
CA SER A 199 7.45 -28.49 31.35
C SER A 199 7.18 -28.81 32.84
N GLY A 200 5.92 -28.79 33.28
CA GLY A 200 5.54 -29.11 34.66
C GLY A 200 5.44 -30.62 34.97
N SER A 201 5.51 -31.49 33.96
CA SER A 201 5.25 -32.93 34.11
C SER A 201 6.51 -33.81 34.10
N ILE A 202 7.73 -33.25 34.28
CA ILE A 202 9.00 -34.01 34.26
C ILE A 202 9.65 -34.14 35.66
N SER A 203 9.05 -33.63 36.73
CA SER A 203 9.57 -33.83 38.10
C SER A 203 8.76 -34.88 38.87
N SER A 204 9.02 -36.16 38.58
CA SER A 204 8.81 -37.31 39.49
C SER A 204 9.19 -38.62 38.79
N ALA A 205 10.50 -38.91 38.79
CA ALA A 205 11.03 -40.26 38.69
C ALA A 205 12.35 -40.31 39.46
#